data_AF-A0A2E7CA04-F1
#
_entry.id   AF-A0A2E7CA04-F1
#
_cell.length_a   1.000
_cell.length_b   1.000
_cell.length_c   1.000
_cell.angle_alpha   90.00
_cell.angle_beta   90.00
_cell.angle_gamma   90.00
#
_symmetry.space_group_name_H-M   'P 1'
#
loop_
_entity.id
_entity.type
_entity.pdbx_description
1 polymer ?
#
loop_
_entity_poly.entity_id
_entity_poly.type
_entity_poly.pdbx_seq_one_letter_code
_entity_poly.pdbx_strand_id
1 'polypeptide(L)'
;MKEKNIIRLSILIFWTFFWGLSVVDKIIPDVHYLWVGKDFFALFIKFFASLGLKNPIFATLALASITVLEVLNFVFYFLSLGSFFKSDEGLCEKWFFRAVFTSMTLFALFSIGDQVFGDRFQLLEHGLFWLVLIVSWVGFKYVDETKTTRISGSKGVKLAVVIGLVITMCASVSIREFSSKTFSNVDTSVNGVEVVDGVYKFDFPFLADKLVWEKTVNEFKAEHPELVVNYIYTGPGELNSKKKTHMLLYVFTSKVESQEAQELKLE
;
A
#
# COMPACT_ATOMS: atom_id res chain seq x y z
N MET A 1 -12.61 -26.45 19.80
CA MET A 1 -12.26 -25.27 20.60
C MET A 1 -13.54 -24.63 21.13
N LYS A 2 -13.53 -24.11 22.36
CA LYS A 2 -14.66 -23.33 22.90
C LYS A 2 -14.81 -22.03 22.08
N GLU A 3 -16.03 -21.50 21.97
CA GLU A 3 -16.34 -20.28 21.22
C GLU A 3 -15.45 -19.10 21.66
N LYS A 4 -15.27 -18.92 22.98
CA LYS A 4 -14.32 -17.96 23.55
C LYS A 4 -12.93 -18.05 22.93
N ASN A 5 -12.39 -19.26 22.83
CA ASN A 5 -11.05 -19.49 22.30
C ASN A 5 -11.00 -19.24 20.79
N ILE A 6 -12.07 -19.51 20.06
CA ILE A 6 -12.17 -19.17 18.63
C ILE A 6 -12.12 -17.66 18.45
N ILE A 7 -12.90 -16.89 19.22
CA ILE A 7 -12.92 -15.43 19.15
C ILE A 7 -11.55 -14.85 19.52
N ARG A 8 -10.96 -15.31 20.63
CA ARG A 8 -9.63 -14.87 21.08
C ARG A 8 -8.54 -15.20 20.06
N LEU A 9 -8.58 -16.39 19.47
CA LEU A 9 -7.66 -16.78 18.41
C LEU A 9 -7.83 -15.92 17.16
N SER A 10 -9.06 -15.66 16.72
CA SER A 10 -9.33 -14.81 15.57
C SER A 10 -8.81 -13.38 15.76
N ILE A 11 -8.99 -12.81 16.97
CA ILE A 11 -8.44 -11.49 17.32
C ILE A 11 -6.90 -11.50 17.24
N LEU A 12 -6.25 -12.50 17.83
CA LEU A 12 -4.79 -12.60 17.81
C LEU A 12 -4.25 -12.80 16.40
N ILE A 13 -4.85 -13.68 15.61
CA ILE A 13 -4.47 -13.90 14.21
C ILE A 13 -4.62 -12.60 13.42
N PHE A 14 -5.77 -11.93 13.49
CA PHE A 14 -6.02 -10.69 12.76
C PHE A 14 -4.93 -9.64 13.04
N TRP A 15 -4.68 -9.32 14.31
CA TRP A 15 -3.70 -8.29 14.65
C TRP A 15 -2.24 -8.72 14.40
N THR A 16 -1.92 -10.01 14.54
CA THR A 16 -0.59 -10.52 14.19
C THR A 16 -0.33 -10.36 12.70
N PHE A 17 -1.28 -10.74 11.85
CA PHE A 17 -1.15 -10.55 10.40
C PHE A 17 -1.16 -9.09 10.00
N PHE A 18 -2.01 -8.26 10.62
CA PHE A 18 -2.04 -6.82 10.35
C PHE A 18 -0.66 -6.17 10.55
N TRP A 19 -0.05 -6.35 11.73
CA TRP A 19 1.26 -5.79 12.00
C TRP A 19 2.39 -6.49 11.24
N GLY A 20 2.29 -7.80 11.04
CA GLY A 20 3.26 -8.55 10.26
C GLY A 20 3.32 -8.08 8.80
N LEU A 21 2.17 -7.91 8.15
CA LEU A 21 2.08 -7.39 6.79
C LEU A 21 2.53 -5.92 6.72
N SER A 22 2.22 -5.11 7.72
CA SER A 22 2.70 -3.71 7.80
C SER A 22 4.23 -3.62 7.85
N VAL A 23 4.88 -4.51 8.62
CA VAL A 23 6.34 -4.63 8.66
C VAL A 23 6.90 -5.12 7.33
N VAL A 24 6.29 -6.13 6.71
CA VAL A 24 6.70 -6.64 5.39
C VAL A 24 6.64 -5.55 4.34
N ASP A 25 5.60 -4.71 4.34
CA ASP A 25 5.42 -3.60 3.39
C ASP A 25 6.52 -2.53 3.50
N LYS A 26 7.14 -2.38 4.68
CA LYS A 26 8.28 -1.47 4.87
C LYS A 26 9.62 -2.09 4.49
N ILE A 27 9.73 -3.42 4.52
CA ILE A 27 10.94 -4.15 4.13
C ILE A 27 10.96 -4.39 2.62
N ILE A 28 9.79 -4.56 2.01
CA ILE A 28 9.59 -4.86 0.59
C ILE A 28 8.77 -3.71 -0.04
N PRO A 29 9.40 -2.54 -0.28
CA PRO A 29 8.70 -1.34 -0.75
C PRO A 29 8.36 -1.37 -2.25
N ASP A 30 8.88 -2.36 -2.99
CA ASP A 30 8.82 -2.42 -4.45
C ASP A 30 7.70 -3.34 -4.96
N VAL A 31 7.46 -3.30 -6.27
CA VAL A 31 6.49 -4.15 -6.96
C VAL A 31 7.10 -5.53 -7.23
N HIS A 32 6.49 -6.55 -6.63
CA HIS A 32 6.79 -7.95 -6.89
C HIS A 32 5.53 -8.71 -7.33
N TYR A 33 5.72 -9.95 -7.79
CA TYR A 33 4.60 -10.80 -8.15
C TYR A 33 3.68 -11.01 -6.93
N LEU A 34 2.39 -10.65 -7.07
CA LEU A 34 1.38 -10.65 -5.99
C LEU A 34 1.62 -9.67 -4.83
N TRP A 35 2.61 -8.79 -4.90
CA TRP A 35 2.90 -7.80 -3.87
C TRP A 35 3.16 -6.44 -4.51
N VAL A 36 2.33 -5.45 -4.19
CA VAL A 36 2.54 -4.08 -4.65
C VAL A 36 2.87 -3.26 -3.42
N GLY A 37 4.16 -3.19 -3.11
CA GLY A 37 4.67 -2.47 -1.96
C GLY A 37 4.45 -0.96 -2.08
N LYS A 38 4.42 -0.28 -0.94
CA LYS A 38 4.38 1.18 -0.89
C LYS A 38 5.75 1.74 -0.54
N ASP A 39 6.26 2.65 -1.35
CA ASP A 39 7.47 3.42 -1.00
C ASP A 39 7.16 4.45 0.10
N PHE A 40 7.25 3.99 1.36
CA PHE A 40 7.07 4.83 2.54
C PHE A 40 8.18 5.88 2.67
N PHE A 41 9.38 5.64 2.14
CA PHE A 41 10.45 6.62 2.23
C PHE A 41 10.12 7.85 1.37
N ALA A 42 9.76 7.64 0.10
CA ALA A 42 9.31 8.72 -0.77
C ALA A 42 8.08 9.45 -0.20
N LEU A 43 7.13 8.71 0.39
CA LEU A 43 5.96 9.30 1.04
C LEU A 43 6.37 10.22 2.22
N PHE A 44 7.23 9.75 3.11
CA PHE A 44 7.68 10.53 4.26
C PHE A 44 8.47 11.77 3.82
N ILE A 45 9.32 11.65 2.79
CA ILE A 45 10.01 12.82 2.22
C ILE A 45 8.99 13.86 1.74
N LYS A 46 7.93 13.45 1.05
CA LYS A 46 6.86 14.35 0.59
C LYS A 46 6.11 15.02 1.77
N PHE A 47 5.83 14.27 2.83
CA PHE A 47 5.17 14.78 4.03
C PHE A 47 6.02 15.81 4.77
N PHE A 48 7.30 15.53 5.01
CA PHE A 48 8.17 16.49 5.68
C PHE A 48 8.49 17.71 4.80
N ALA A 49 8.63 17.51 3.48
CA ALA A 49 8.80 18.61 2.54
C ALA A 49 7.60 19.56 2.50
N SER A 50 6.35 19.06 2.66
CA SER A 50 5.16 19.92 2.71
C SER A 50 5.13 20.84 3.94
N LEU A 51 5.82 20.45 5.01
CA LEU A 51 6.04 21.28 6.21
C LEU A 51 7.26 22.23 6.08
N GLY A 52 7.93 22.24 4.93
CA GLY A 52 9.16 23.00 4.70
C GLY A 52 10.43 22.32 5.22
N LEU A 53 10.34 21.12 5.80
CA LEU A 53 11.48 20.33 6.27
C LEU A 53 12.08 19.52 5.13
N LYS A 54 12.93 20.17 4.33
CA LYS A 54 13.53 19.57 3.12
C LYS A 54 14.68 18.60 3.42
N ASN A 55 15.25 18.61 4.62
CA ASN A 55 16.33 17.70 4.97
C ASN A 55 15.79 16.26 5.13
N PRO A 56 16.26 15.28 4.33
CA PRO A 56 15.79 13.89 4.40
C PRO A 56 15.96 13.21 5.75
N ILE A 57 16.81 13.74 6.63
CA ILE A 57 17.07 13.14 7.95
C ILE A 57 15.80 13.09 8.81
N PHE A 58 14.91 14.08 8.71
CA PHE A 58 13.66 14.11 9.48
C PHE A 58 12.73 12.97 9.06
N ALA A 59 12.54 12.80 7.75
CA ALA A 59 11.76 11.70 7.19
C ALA A 59 12.36 10.33 7.57
N THR A 60 13.69 10.21 7.48
CA THR A 60 14.42 8.97 7.80
C THR A 60 14.25 8.59 9.27
N LEU A 61 14.45 9.53 10.19
CA LEU A 61 14.32 9.28 11.63
C LEU A 61 12.88 8.95 12.03
N ALA A 62 11.90 9.67 11.46
CA ALA A 62 10.49 9.40 11.70
C ALA A 62 10.09 8.00 11.21
N LEU A 63 10.47 7.65 9.97
CA LEU A 63 10.19 6.34 9.40
C LEU A 63 10.86 5.22 10.19
N ALA A 64 12.13 5.38 10.56
CA ALA A 64 12.85 4.39 11.37
C ALA A 64 12.18 4.19 12.74
N SER A 65 11.79 5.29 13.41
CA SER A 65 11.14 5.24 14.72
C SER A 65 9.79 4.51 14.65
N ILE A 66 8.98 4.83 13.64
CA ILE A 66 7.69 4.17 13.41
C ILE A 66 7.90 2.68 13.11
N THR A 67 8.85 2.34 12.22
CA THR A 67 9.15 0.96 11.86
C THR A 67 9.53 0.12 13.08
N VAL A 68 10.36 0.67 13.99
CA VAL A 68 10.71 -0.02 15.24
C VAL A 68 9.47 -0.28 16.10
N LEU A 69 8.56 0.69 16.23
CA LEU A 69 7.32 0.52 17.00
C LEU A 69 6.39 -0.52 16.37
N GLU A 70 6.31 -0.58 15.04
CA GLU A 70 5.53 -1.61 14.34
C GLU A 70 6.09 -3.01 14.53
N VAL A 71 7.42 -3.16 14.43
CA VAL A 71 8.10 -4.44 14.70
C VAL A 71 7.84 -4.88 16.15
N LEU A 72 7.91 -3.96 17.11
CA LEU A 72 7.59 -4.26 18.51
C LEU A 72 6.13 -4.70 18.68
N ASN A 73 5.19 -4.02 18.03
CA ASN A 73 3.78 -4.43 18.02
C ASN A 73 3.60 -5.84 17.46
N PHE A 74 4.18 -6.12 16.29
CA PHE A 74 4.16 -7.45 15.68
C PHE A 74 4.70 -8.52 16.65
N VAL A 75 5.86 -8.27 17.27
CA VAL A 75 6.46 -9.20 18.24
C VAL A 75 5.54 -9.43 19.44
N PHE A 76 4.91 -8.40 20.00
CA PHE A 76 3.99 -8.59 21.13
C PHE A 76 2.76 -9.41 20.77
N TYR A 77 2.15 -9.16 19.61
CA TYR A 77 1.05 -10.00 19.12
C TYR A 77 1.49 -11.44 18.85
N PHE A 78 2.65 -11.62 18.23
CA PHE A 78 3.21 -12.94 17.95
C PHE A 78 3.51 -13.72 19.23
N LEU A 79 4.10 -13.08 20.24
CA LEU A 79 4.35 -13.69 21.56
C LEU A 79 3.05 -14.03 22.28
N SER A 80 2.02 -13.19 22.18
CA SER A 80 0.70 -13.49 22.73
C SER A 80 0.05 -14.68 22.03
N LEU A 81 0.12 -14.75 20.70
CA LEU A 81 -0.36 -15.87 19.90
C LEU A 81 0.38 -17.18 20.22
N GLY A 82 1.71 -17.13 20.37
CA GLY A 82 2.50 -18.27 20.82
C GLY A 82 2.13 -18.73 22.23
N SER A 83 1.87 -17.80 23.15
CA SER A 83 1.42 -18.10 24.52
C SER A 83 0.00 -18.69 24.53
N PHE A 84 -0.88 -18.23 23.63
CA PHE A 84 -2.22 -18.77 23.43
C PHE A 84 -2.16 -20.26 23.04
N PHE A 85 -1.30 -20.63 22.08
CA PHE A 85 -1.13 -22.04 21.70
C PHE A 85 -0.49 -22.89 22.81
N LYS A 86 0.33 -22.28 23.68
CA LYS A 86 0.89 -22.94 24.87
C LYS A 86 -0.09 -23.04 26.05
N SER A 87 -1.30 -22.49 25.91
CA SER A 87 -2.30 -22.42 26.98
C SER A 87 -1.84 -21.67 28.24
N ASP A 88 -0.87 -20.74 28.11
CA ASP A 88 -0.45 -19.85 29.19
C ASP A 88 -1.26 -18.55 29.14
N GLU A 89 -2.41 -18.59 29.83
CA GLU A 89 -3.39 -17.49 29.81
C GLU A 89 -2.83 -16.18 30.38
N GLY A 90 -2.07 -16.25 31.48
CA GLY A 90 -1.50 -15.07 32.12
C GLY A 90 -0.47 -14.38 31.23
N LEU A 91 0.41 -15.15 30.59
CA LEU A 91 1.40 -14.60 29.67
C LEU A 91 0.76 -14.11 28.37
N CYS A 92 -0.24 -14.83 27.86
CA CYS A 92 -1.01 -14.45 26.68
C CYS A 92 -1.68 -13.08 26.86
N GLU A 93 -2.42 -12.89 27.96
CA GLU A 93 -3.08 -11.62 28.28
C GLU A 93 -2.08 -10.49 28.49
N LYS A 94 -0.94 -10.76 29.16
CA LYS A 94 0.10 -9.76 29.41
C LYS A 94 0.71 -9.24 28.11
N TRP A 95 1.07 -10.13 27.19
CA TRP A 95 1.61 -9.72 25.89
C TRP A 95 0.56 -9.05 25.02
N PHE A 96 -0.68 -9.56 25.04
CA PHE A 96 -1.78 -8.96 24.29
C PHE A 96 -2.07 -7.53 24.77
N PHE A 97 -2.12 -7.30 26.08
CA PHE A 97 -2.32 -5.97 26.65
C PHE A 97 -1.21 -4.99 26.22
N ARG A 98 0.05 -5.44 26.27
CA ARG A 98 1.19 -4.65 25.79
C ARG A 98 1.02 -4.30 24.31
N ALA A 99 0.69 -5.28 23.48
CA ALA A 99 0.47 -5.10 22.05
C ALA A 99 -0.66 -4.10 21.75
N VAL A 100 -1.80 -4.23 22.44
CA VAL A 100 -2.94 -3.31 22.32
C VAL A 100 -2.52 -1.90 22.70
N PHE A 101 -1.86 -1.73 23.84
CA PHE A 101 -1.46 -0.42 24.33
C PHE A 101 -0.49 0.27 23.36
N THR A 102 0.54 -0.43 22.91
CA THR A 102 1.50 0.13 21.93
C THR A 102 0.87 0.40 20.56
N SER A 103 -0.09 -0.43 20.14
CA SER A 103 -0.85 -0.21 18.90
C SER A 103 -1.75 1.01 18.98
N MET A 104 -2.42 1.22 20.12
CA MET A 104 -3.25 2.40 20.35
C MET A 104 -2.41 3.68 20.29
N THR A 105 -1.22 3.68 20.91
CA THR A 105 -0.29 4.81 20.82
C THR A 105 0.13 5.07 19.37
N LEU A 106 0.44 4.01 18.61
CA LEU A 106 0.89 4.14 17.24
C LEU A 106 -0.22 4.62 16.30
N PHE A 107 -1.43 4.11 16.41
CA PHE A 107 -2.57 4.61 15.62
C PHE A 107 -2.97 6.05 15.98
N ALA A 108 -2.82 6.45 17.24
CA ALA A 108 -3.00 7.84 17.64
C ALA A 108 -1.92 8.74 16.99
N LEU A 109 -0.66 8.30 16.99
CA LEU A 109 0.43 9.00 16.32
C LEU A 109 0.18 9.13 14.81
N PHE A 110 -0.26 8.06 14.15
CA PHE A 110 -0.64 8.09 12.74
C PHE A 110 -1.79 9.04 12.48
N SER A 111 -2.87 8.98 13.27
CA SER A 111 -4.02 9.88 13.11
C SER A 111 -3.62 11.35 13.28
N ILE A 112 -2.71 11.67 14.21
CA ILE A 112 -2.15 13.02 14.36
C ILE A 112 -1.31 13.39 13.12
N GLY A 113 -0.44 12.48 12.68
CA GLY A 113 0.36 12.67 11.47
C GLY A 113 -0.50 12.95 10.24
N ASP A 114 -1.54 12.15 10.02
CA ASP A 114 -2.45 12.29 8.89
C ASP A 114 -3.18 13.62 8.90
N GLN A 115 -3.57 14.13 10.08
CA GLN A 115 -4.12 15.48 10.21
C GLN A 115 -3.09 16.56 9.85
N VAL A 116 -1.86 16.43 10.37
CA VAL A 116 -0.77 17.39 10.13
C VAL A 116 -0.37 17.43 8.65
N PHE A 117 -0.31 16.27 8.00
CA PHE A 117 0.10 16.15 6.59
C PHE A 117 -1.07 16.23 5.61
N GLY A 118 -2.32 16.26 6.10
CA GLY A 118 -3.53 16.37 5.27
C GLY A 118 -3.95 15.07 4.57
N ASP A 119 -3.52 13.89 5.04
CA ASP A 119 -3.91 12.60 4.48
C ASP A 119 -5.27 12.13 5.01
N ARG A 120 -6.33 12.60 4.36
CA ARG A 120 -7.72 12.34 4.79
C ARG A 120 -8.13 10.88 4.71
N PHE A 121 -7.56 10.13 3.77
CA PHE A 121 -7.94 8.73 3.56
C PHE A 121 -7.36 7.87 4.69
N GLN A 122 -6.06 8.04 4.96
CA GLN A 122 -5.38 7.31 6.03
C GLN A 122 -5.90 7.67 7.41
N LEU A 123 -6.28 8.93 7.63
CA LEU A 123 -6.87 9.39 8.89
C LEU A 123 -8.10 8.57 9.30
N LEU A 124 -9.00 8.30 8.36
CA LEU A 124 -10.23 7.55 8.63
C LEU A 124 -9.89 6.10 8.96
N GLU A 125 -8.97 5.49 8.22
CA GLU A 125 -8.52 4.12 8.44
C GLU A 125 -7.85 3.96 9.81
N HIS A 126 -6.87 4.80 10.14
CA HIS A 126 -6.17 4.75 11.42
C HIS A 126 -7.09 5.04 12.61
N GLY A 127 -8.02 5.99 12.48
CA GLY A 127 -9.03 6.26 13.50
C GLY A 127 -9.98 5.07 13.72
N LEU A 128 -10.39 4.39 12.64
CA LEU A 128 -11.21 3.18 12.73
C LEU A 128 -10.45 2.04 13.41
N PHE A 129 -9.18 1.81 13.03
CA PHE A 129 -8.37 0.77 13.64
C PHE A 129 -8.17 0.99 15.14
N TRP A 130 -8.02 2.25 15.57
CA TRP A 130 -7.96 2.59 16.99
C TRP A 130 -9.21 2.14 17.76
N LEU A 131 -10.40 2.37 17.21
CA LEU A 131 -11.68 1.93 17.81
C LEU A 131 -11.82 0.40 17.79
N VAL A 132 -11.50 -0.24 16.66
CA VAL A 132 -11.56 -1.71 16.52
C VAL A 132 -10.59 -2.39 17.50
N LEU A 133 -9.46 -1.76 17.84
CA LEU A 133 -8.52 -2.24 18.84
C LEU A 133 -9.12 -2.29 20.25
N ILE A 134 -9.86 -1.25 20.64
CA ILE A 134 -10.56 -1.22 21.93
C ILE A 134 -11.60 -2.34 21.98
N VAL A 135 -12.40 -2.48 20.93
CA VAL A 135 -13.40 -3.56 20.83
C VAL A 135 -12.73 -4.93 20.88
N SER A 136 -11.60 -5.10 20.19
CA SER A 136 -10.79 -6.32 20.22
C SER A 136 -10.27 -6.61 21.63
N TRP A 137 -9.81 -5.61 22.35
CA TRP A 137 -9.33 -5.78 23.72
C TRP A 137 -10.44 -6.18 24.69
N VAL A 138 -11.58 -5.50 24.61
CA VAL A 138 -12.78 -5.81 25.40
C VAL A 138 -13.28 -7.22 25.08
N GLY A 139 -13.40 -7.57 23.79
CA GLY A 139 -13.80 -8.90 23.35
C GLY A 139 -12.83 -9.98 23.81
N PHE A 140 -11.53 -9.73 23.73
CA PHE A 140 -10.53 -10.71 24.17
C PHE A 140 -10.59 -10.97 25.68
N LYS A 141 -10.80 -9.92 26.49
CA LYS A 141 -10.78 -9.99 27.96
C LYS A 141 -12.10 -10.47 28.56
N TYR A 142 -13.22 -10.05 28.01
CA TYR A 142 -14.54 -10.21 28.64
C TYR A 142 -15.48 -11.18 27.92
N VAL A 143 -15.05 -11.87 26.86
CA VAL A 143 -15.86 -12.96 26.30
C VAL A 143 -15.97 -14.09 27.34
N ASP A 144 -17.19 -14.22 27.86
CA ASP A 144 -17.55 -15.17 28.90
C ASP A 144 -17.88 -16.54 28.30
N GLU A 145 -17.46 -17.62 28.97
CA GLU A 145 -17.79 -18.99 28.55
C GLU A 145 -19.25 -19.35 28.89
N THR A 146 -19.88 -18.66 29.85
CA THR A 146 -21.19 -19.06 30.38
C THR A 146 -22.37 -18.71 29.48
N LYS A 147 -22.20 -17.78 28.53
CA LYS A 147 -23.21 -17.34 27.56
C LYS A 147 -22.87 -17.72 26.11
N THR A 148 -21.99 -18.69 25.90
CA THR A 148 -21.61 -19.13 24.55
C THR A 148 -22.79 -19.85 23.90
N THR A 149 -23.39 -19.22 22.90
CA THR A 149 -24.28 -19.92 21.97
C THR A 149 -23.45 -20.97 21.25
N ARG A 150 -23.70 -22.26 21.50
CA ARG A 150 -23.11 -23.31 20.65
C ARG A 150 -23.38 -22.90 19.21
N ILE A 151 -22.33 -22.62 18.45
CA ILE A 151 -22.39 -22.50 17.00
C ILE A 151 -22.86 -23.88 16.52
N SER A 152 -24.18 -24.03 16.49
CA SER A 152 -24.84 -25.22 16.02
C SER A 152 -24.32 -25.43 14.61
N GLY A 153 -23.90 -26.65 14.28
CA GLY A 153 -23.54 -27.07 12.93
C GLY A 153 -24.77 -27.09 12.01
N SER A 154 -25.65 -26.11 12.15
CA SER A 154 -26.82 -25.86 11.35
C SER A 154 -26.40 -25.79 9.89
N LYS A 155 -27.31 -26.21 9.02
CA LYS A 155 -27.08 -26.16 7.58
C LYS A 155 -26.69 -24.75 7.12
N GLY A 156 -27.20 -23.70 7.78
CA GLY A 156 -26.87 -22.31 7.51
C GLY A 156 -25.42 -21.93 7.79
N VAL A 157 -24.87 -22.31 8.96
CA VAL A 157 -23.46 -22.03 9.29
C VAL A 157 -22.52 -22.78 8.34
N LYS A 158 -22.82 -24.06 8.05
CA LYS A 158 -22.03 -24.85 7.09
C LYS A 158 -22.07 -24.22 5.69
N LEU A 159 -23.25 -23.80 5.23
CA LEU A 159 -23.41 -23.14 3.94
C LEU A 159 -22.64 -21.81 3.89
N ALA A 160 -22.71 -20.98 4.93
CA ALA A 160 -21.98 -19.73 5.01
C ALA A 160 -20.45 -19.94 4.95
N VAL A 161 -19.93 -20.94 5.67
CA VAL A 161 -18.51 -21.32 5.60
C VAL A 161 -18.12 -21.77 4.19
N VAL A 162 -18.91 -22.63 3.56
CA VAL A 162 -18.64 -23.10 2.19
C VAL A 162 -18.67 -21.94 1.20
N ILE A 163 -19.68 -21.06 1.27
CA ILE A 163 -19.77 -19.87 0.42
C ILE A 163 -18.56 -18.95 0.64
N GLY A 164 -18.19 -18.70 1.90
CA GLY A 164 -17.01 -17.90 2.24
C GLY A 164 -15.75 -18.46 1.61
N LEU A 165 -15.52 -19.78 1.75
CA LEU A 165 -14.37 -20.46 1.14
C LEU A 165 -14.37 -20.37 -0.39
N VAL A 166 -15.52 -20.58 -1.03
CA VAL A 166 -15.65 -20.47 -2.49
C VAL A 166 -15.36 -19.04 -2.96
N ILE A 167 -15.93 -18.03 -2.30
CA ILE A 167 -15.68 -16.62 -2.65
C ILE A 167 -14.20 -16.28 -2.48
N THR A 168 -13.58 -16.66 -1.36
CA THR A 168 -12.15 -16.44 -1.13
C THR A 168 -11.29 -17.13 -2.18
N MET A 169 -11.64 -18.36 -2.58
CA MET A 169 -10.91 -19.10 -3.61
C MET A 169 -11.05 -18.42 -4.99
N CYS A 170 -12.26 -18.05 -5.39
CA CYS A 170 -12.52 -17.31 -6.62
C CYS A 170 -11.77 -15.97 -6.66
N ALA A 171 -11.80 -15.21 -5.56
CA ALA A 171 -11.06 -13.96 -5.43
C ALA A 171 -9.55 -14.19 -5.56
N SER A 172 -9.02 -15.22 -4.91
CA SER A 172 -7.59 -15.57 -4.97
C SER A 172 -7.14 -15.93 -6.39
N VAL A 173 -7.93 -16.74 -7.10
CA VAL A 173 -7.67 -17.08 -8.51
C VAL A 173 -7.73 -15.83 -9.38
N SER A 174 -8.75 -14.98 -9.20
CA SER A 174 -8.90 -13.74 -9.96
C SER A 174 -7.72 -12.78 -9.77
N ILE A 175 -7.27 -12.58 -8.52
CA ILE A 175 -6.10 -11.74 -8.21
C ILE A 175 -4.83 -12.31 -8.84
N ARG A 176 -4.64 -13.64 -8.77
CA ARG A 176 -3.47 -14.29 -9.35
C ARG A 176 -3.44 -14.19 -10.87
N GLU A 177 -4.57 -14.39 -11.53
CA GLU A 177 -4.70 -14.23 -12.98
C GLU A 177 -4.47 -12.78 -13.39
N PHE A 178 -5.09 -11.82 -12.70
CA PHE A 178 -4.88 -10.38 -12.95
C PHE A 178 -3.40 -10.00 -12.79
N SER A 179 -2.76 -10.44 -11.70
CA SER A 179 -1.33 -10.19 -11.46
C SER A 179 -0.48 -10.82 -12.57
N SER A 180 -0.75 -12.06 -12.98
CA SER A 180 0.01 -12.71 -14.06
C SER A 180 -0.11 -11.98 -15.41
N LYS A 181 -1.27 -11.38 -15.70
CA LYS A 181 -1.52 -10.63 -16.94
C LYS A 181 -0.93 -9.21 -16.93
N THR A 182 -0.68 -8.66 -15.75
CA THR A 182 -0.25 -7.25 -15.60
C THR A 182 1.19 -7.10 -15.12
N PHE A 183 1.79 -8.14 -14.55
CA PHE A 183 3.12 -8.04 -13.93
C PHE A 183 4.25 -7.71 -14.93
N SER A 184 4.11 -8.07 -16.21
CA SER A 184 5.06 -7.64 -17.25
C SER A 184 5.15 -6.11 -17.37
N ASN A 185 4.09 -5.38 -17.02
CA ASN A 185 4.05 -3.92 -17.10
C ASN A 185 5.05 -3.23 -16.17
N VAL A 186 5.64 -3.93 -15.20
CA VAL A 186 6.70 -3.39 -14.32
C VAL A 186 8.00 -3.12 -15.11
N ASP A 187 8.17 -3.77 -16.27
CA ASP A 187 9.44 -3.75 -17.00
C ASP A 187 9.29 -3.41 -18.50
N THR A 188 8.07 -3.45 -19.04
CA THR A 188 7.78 -3.16 -20.45
C THR A 188 7.62 -1.66 -20.69
N SER A 189 8.40 -1.10 -21.62
CA SER A 189 8.24 0.25 -22.14
C SER A 189 6.86 0.49 -22.78
N VAL A 190 6.47 1.75 -22.88
CA VAL A 190 5.18 2.15 -23.45
C VAL A 190 5.42 2.84 -24.79
N ASN A 191 4.79 2.35 -25.85
CA ASN A 191 4.87 2.98 -27.16
C ASN A 191 4.08 4.29 -27.20
N GLY A 192 4.71 5.34 -27.72
CA GLY A 192 4.06 6.63 -27.96
C GLY A 192 3.23 6.58 -29.24
N VAL A 193 2.08 7.26 -29.23
CA VAL A 193 1.28 7.49 -30.43
C VAL A 193 1.35 8.98 -30.76
N GLU A 194 1.84 9.33 -31.94
CA GLU A 194 1.80 10.71 -32.42
C GLU A 194 0.34 11.14 -32.60
N VAL A 195 -0.07 12.17 -31.86
CA VAL A 195 -1.45 12.69 -31.89
C VAL A 195 -1.57 13.95 -32.74
N VAL A 196 -0.48 14.72 -32.81
CA VAL A 196 -0.30 15.92 -33.65
C VAL A 196 1.19 15.98 -34.00
N ASP A 197 1.56 16.63 -35.11
CA ASP A 197 2.95 16.80 -35.52
C ASP A 197 3.85 17.28 -34.36
N GLY A 198 4.84 16.47 -34.01
CA GLY A 198 5.76 16.74 -32.92
C GLY A 198 5.17 16.58 -31.51
N VAL A 199 4.01 15.92 -31.35
CA VAL A 199 3.37 15.65 -30.05
C VAL A 199 3.00 14.17 -29.94
N TYR A 200 3.69 13.49 -29.02
CA TYR A 200 3.52 12.06 -28.76
C TYR A 200 2.78 11.81 -27.45
N LYS A 201 1.75 10.96 -27.50
CA LYS A 201 0.96 10.55 -26.33
C LYS A 201 1.39 9.16 -25.86
N PHE A 202 1.67 9.04 -24.58
CA PHE A 202 2.00 7.80 -23.89
C PHE A 202 0.96 7.47 -22.82
N ASP A 203 0.52 6.21 -22.77
CA ASP A 203 -0.52 5.73 -21.87
C ASP A 203 0.05 4.67 -20.93
N PHE A 204 0.47 5.11 -19.74
CA PHE A 204 1.15 4.25 -18.78
C PHE A 204 0.14 3.33 -18.08
N PRO A 205 0.33 2.00 -18.13
CA PRO A 205 -0.57 1.05 -17.49
C PRO A 205 -0.36 0.99 -15.98
N PHE A 206 -1.27 0.28 -15.29
CA PHE A 206 -1.08 -0.10 -13.89
C PHE A 206 0.24 -0.87 -13.71
N LEU A 207 0.97 -0.57 -12.62
CA LEU A 207 2.34 -1.00 -12.29
C LEU A 207 3.48 -0.31 -13.05
N ALA A 208 3.18 0.53 -14.05
CA ALA A 208 4.24 1.27 -14.71
C ALA A 208 4.75 2.41 -13.80
N ASP A 209 6.03 2.35 -13.49
CA ASP A 209 6.69 3.20 -12.52
C ASP A 209 7.80 4.05 -13.19
N LYS A 210 8.74 4.54 -12.37
CA LYS A 210 9.90 5.30 -12.84
C LYS A 210 10.77 4.50 -13.84
N LEU A 211 10.98 3.21 -13.62
CA LEU A 211 11.83 2.39 -14.49
C LEU A 211 11.20 2.25 -15.87
N VAL A 212 9.89 2.01 -15.91
CA VAL A 212 9.14 1.93 -17.17
C VAL A 212 9.17 3.26 -17.90
N TRP A 213 9.06 4.37 -17.18
CA TRP A 213 9.23 5.71 -17.75
C TRP A 213 10.62 5.90 -18.37
N GLU A 214 11.69 5.56 -17.64
CA GLU A 214 13.07 5.70 -18.15
C GLU A 214 13.29 4.86 -19.41
N LYS A 215 12.83 3.60 -19.42
CA LYS A 215 12.89 2.74 -20.61
C LYS A 215 12.11 3.31 -21.78
N THR A 216 10.89 3.79 -21.53
CA THR A 216 10.03 4.41 -22.55
C THR A 216 10.73 5.59 -23.22
N VAL A 217 11.34 6.48 -22.43
CA VAL A 217 12.06 7.64 -22.98
C VAL A 217 13.32 7.21 -23.75
N ASN A 218 14.05 6.22 -23.25
CA ASN A 218 15.26 5.73 -23.90
C ASN A 218 14.97 5.06 -25.24
N GLU A 219 13.93 4.21 -25.29
CA GLU A 219 13.47 3.58 -26.54
C GLU A 219 12.93 4.63 -27.52
N PHE A 220 12.12 5.58 -27.05
CA PHE A 220 11.62 6.66 -27.89
C PHE A 220 12.75 7.48 -28.55
N LYS A 221 13.80 7.82 -27.79
CA LYS A 221 14.98 8.53 -28.33
C LYS A 221 15.79 7.68 -29.31
N ALA A 222 15.80 6.35 -29.14
CA ALA A 222 16.49 5.44 -30.05
C ALA A 222 15.72 5.25 -31.37
N GLU A 223 14.39 5.23 -31.30
CA GLU A 223 13.52 5.12 -32.47
C GLU A 223 13.41 6.43 -33.26
N HIS A 224 13.57 7.58 -32.58
CA HIS A 224 13.47 8.92 -33.16
C HIS A 224 14.73 9.78 -32.92
N PRO A 225 15.89 9.41 -33.50
CA PRO A 225 17.14 10.17 -33.34
C PRO A 225 17.07 11.60 -33.91
N GLU A 226 16.11 11.88 -34.79
CA GLU A 226 15.86 13.18 -35.41
C GLU A 226 15.06 14.15 -34.54
N LEU A 227 14.49 13.67 -33.43
CA LEU A 227 13.62 14.44 -32.54
C LEU A 227 14.31 14.78 -31.22
N VAL A 228 14.15 16.03 -30.79
CA VAL A 228 14.57 16.50 -29.46
C VAL A 228 13.34 16.66 -28.57
N VAL A 229 13.37 16.07 -27.38
CA VAL A 229 12.31 16.21 -26.38
C VAL A 229 12.42 17.58 -25.72
N ASN A 230 11.44 18.44 -25.97
CA ASN A 230 11.41 19.82 -25.47
C ASN A 230 10.71 19.92 -24.10
N TYR A 231 9.54 19.27 -23.99
CA TYR A 231 8.69 19.39 -22.81
C TYR A 231 7.81 18.15 -22.63
N ILE A 232 7.50 17.83 -21.38
CA ILE A 232 6.68 16.67 -21.01
C ILE A 232 5.55 17.16 -20.10
N TYR A 233 4.32 16.82 -20.49
CA TYR A 233 3.10 17.32 -19.86
C TYR A 233 2.16 16.19 -19.49
N THR A 234 1.63 16.21 -18.26
CA THR A 234 0.48 15.38 -17.88
C THR A 234 -0.81 16.12 -18.26
N GLY A 235 -1.63 15.53 -19.12
CA GLY A 235 -2.87 16.19 -19.58
C GLY A 235 -3.82 16.58 -18.42
N PRO A 236 -4.57 17.71 -18.52
CA PRO A 236 -5.58 18.10 -17.54
C PRO A 236 -6.66 17.01 -17.39
N GLY A 237 -7.35 16.99 -16.24
CA GLY A 237 -8.30 15.93 -15.88
C GLY A 237 -9.40 15.66 -16.91
N GLU A 238 -9.75 16.65 -17.74
CA GLU A 238 -10.73 16.54 -18.83
C GLU A 238 -10.26 15.65 -19.99
N LEU A 239 -8.94 15.54 -20.22
CA LEU A 239 -8.33 14.64 -21.20
C LEU A 239 -7.98 13.27 -20.62
N ASN A 240 -8.06 13.12 -19.30
CA ASN A 240 -7.85 11.86 -18.60
C ASN A 240 -9.17 11.09 -18.51
N SER A 241 -9.64 10.60 -19.67
CA SER A 241 -10.90 9.82 -19.78
C SER A 241 -10.81 8.40 -19.20
N LYS A 242 -9.61 8.00 -18.73
CA LYS A 242 -9.37 6.73 -18.03
C LYS A 242 -9.45 6.92 -16.51
N LYS A 243 -9.66 5.81 -15.77
CA LYS A 243 -9.69 5.83 -14.30
C LYS A 243 -8.42 6.51 -13.74
N LYS A 244 -8.55 7.19 -12.59
CA LYS A 244 -7.49 7.96 -11.88
C LYS A 244 -6.13 7.26 -11.68
N THR A 245 -6.03 5.96 -11.95
CA THR A 245 -4.81 5.14 -11.84
C THR A 245 -3.97 5.07 -13.12
N HIS A 246 -4.41 5.68 -14.23
CA HIS A 246 -3.64 5.76 -15.48
C HIS A 246 -2.94 7.11 -15.60
N MET A 247 -1.64 7.08 -15.92
CA MET A 247 -0.88 8.30 -16.20
C MET A 247 -0.81 8.50 -17.71
N LEU A 248 -1.32 9.64 -18.19
CA LEU A 248 -1.23 10.05 -19.58
C LEU A 248 -0.17 11.15 -19.70
N LEU A 249 0.87 10.88 -20.49
CA LEU A 249 1.96 11.82 -20.74
C LEU A 249 1.97 12.24 -22.20
N TYR A 250 2.15 13.54 -22.42
CA TYR A 250 2.34 14.15 -23.73
C TYR A 250 3.78 14.67 -23.82
N VAL A 251 4.52 14.17 -24.79
CA VAL A 251 5.91 14.54 -25.06
C VAL A 251 5.92 15.42 -26.30
N PHE A 252 6.38 16.66 -26.15
CA PHE A 252 6.52 17.63 -27.22
C PHE A 252 7.94 17.59 -27.76
N THR A 253 8.07 17.48 -29.08
CA THR A 253 9.34 17.30 -29.77
C THR A 253 9.51 18.29 -30.91
N SER A 254 10.76 18.63 -31.23
CA SER A 254 11.13 19.38 -32.44
C SER A 254 12.25 18.66 -33.18
N LYS A 255 12.42 18.95 -34.47
CA LYS A 255 13.52 18.39 -35.27
C LYS A 255 14.86 19.02 -34.86
N VAL A 256 15.94 18.25 -34.87
CA VAL A 256 17.30 18.73 -34.55
C VAL A 256 17.69 19.98 -35.38
N GLU A 257 17.45 19.96 -36.69
CA GLU A 257 17.75 21.08 -37.61
C GLU A 257 17.01 22.38 -37.23
N SER A 258 15.83 22.27 -36.59
CA SER A 258 15.03 23.44 -36.20
C SER A 258 15.52 24.14 -34.92
N GLN A 259 16.25 23.42 -34.04
CA GLN A 259 16.89 24.01 -32.87
C GLN A 259 18.21 24.70 -33.23
N GLU A 260 19.06 24.07 -34.05
CA GLU A 260 20.31 24.69 -34.50
C GLU A 260 20.04 25.99 -35.27
N ALA A 261 18.99 26.03 -36.10
CA ALA A 261 18.55 27.24 -36.80
C ALA A 261 17.93 28.32 -35.88
N GLN A 262 17.50 27.97 -34.67
CA GLN A 262 17.02 28.92 -33.65
C GLN A 262 18.18 29.49 -32.83
N GLU A 263 19.16 28.68 -32.45
CA GLU A 263 20.37 29.15 -31.75
C GLU A 263 21.23 30.06 -32.64
N LEU A 264 21.38 29.74 -33.93
CA LEU A 264 22.06 30.59 -34.92
C LEU A 264 21.37 31.94 -35.21
N LYS A 265 20.12 32.15 -34.75
CA LYS A 265 19.42 33.45 -34.84
C LYS A 265 19.53 34.28 -33.56
N LEU A 266 20.10 33.72 -32.49
CA LEU A 266 20.27 34.34 -31.18
C LEU A 266 21.72 34.78 -30.91
N GLU A 267 22.66 34.46 -31.81
CA GLU A 267 24.01 35.05 -31.90
C GLU A 267 24.05 36.20 -32.92
#